data_AF-A0A8J5RV07-F1
#
_entry.id   AF-A0A8J5RV07-F1
#
_cell.length_a   1.000
_cell.length_b   1.000
_cell.length_c   1.000
_cell.angle_alpha   90.00
_cell.angle_beta   90.00
_cell.angle_gamma   90.00
#
_symmetry.space_group_name_H-M   'P 1'
#
loop_
_entity.id
_entity.type
_entity.pdbx_description
1 polymer ?
#
loop_
_entity_poly.entity_id
_entity_poly.type
_entity_poly.pdbx_seq_one_letter_code
_entity_poly.pdbx_strand_id
1 'polypeptide(L)'
;MAVEGRRKVAPTHGAAVGGAPRHRGQQGERVRVQAGDALPLPIRHTNLIFSALFAASLAYLMRRWREKIRLSTPLHVVGLAEIFAICGLVASLIYLLSFFGIAFVQSVVSNSDDEEDFLIDSRGGAQAPPPPAPCSLLGSAGAAPEKMPEEDEEIVSAVVSGNIPSYLLETRLGDCLRAAGIRREALRRTTGREIKGLPLDGFDYASILGQCCELPVGYVQLPVGVAGPLVLDGERFYVPMATTEGCLVASTNRGCKAIAESGGATSVVFQDGMTRAPVAQFPSARRAAELKVFLEDPANFDTLAVVFNRSSRFARLQRVKCALAGRNIYMRFSCSTGDAMGMNMVSKGVQNVLDYLQDDFPDMDVISISGLCQRHRNTILALLLKSNLQLLASMLFCRHAFVQIRVTLYTLQCSNNFNR
;
A
#
# COMPACT_ATOMS: atom_id res chain seq x y z
N MET A 1 -23.30 5.16 -69.25
CA MET A 1 -23.48 6.13 -70.35
C MET A 1 -23.79 7.51 -69.75
N ALA A 2 -23.94 8.58 -70.55
CA ALA A 2 -23.87 10.00 -70.13
C ALA A 2 -25.05 10.59 -69.28
N VAL A 3 -24.80 11.74 -68.60
CA VAL A 3 -25.54 13.06 -68.45
C VAL A 3 -27.07 13.08 -68.21
N GLU A 4 -27.77 13.95 -67.42
CA GLU A 4 -27.66 15.32 -66.80
C GLU A 4 -28.42 15.31 -65.42
N GLY A 5 -28.31 16.22 -64.43
CA GLY A 5 -27.42 17.38 -64.20
C GLY A 5 -27.96 18.51 -63.27
N ARG A 6 -28.68 19.51 -63.82
CA ARG A 6 -29.09 20.81 -63.19
C ARG A 6 -30.03 20.67 -61.96
N ARG A 7 -29.91 21.33 -60.80
CA ARG A 7 -29.65 22.74 -60.37
C ARG A 7 -30.92 23.66 -60.33
N LYS A 8 -31.11 24.40 -59.20
CA LYS A 8 -32.09 25.50 -58.90
C LYS A 8 -33.56 25.11 -58.59
N VAL A 9 -34.39 25.87 -57.86
CA VAL A 9 -34.26 26.80 -56.68
C VAL A 9 -35.68 27.13 -56.13
N ALA A 10 -35.84 27.58 -54.88
CA ALA A 10 -37.15 27.92 -54.25
C ALA A 10 -37.77 29.27 -54.73
N PRO A 11 -39.04 29.63 -54.36
CA PRO A 11 -39.29 30.33 -53.08
C PRO A 11 -40.64 29.99 -52.38
N THR A 12 -41.32 30.96 -51.75
CA THR A 12 -42.08 30.84 -50.48
C THR A 12 -43.54 31.40 -50.49
N HIS A 13 -44.21 31.33 -49.31
CA HIS A 13 -45.49 31.93 -48.87
C HIS A 13 -46.80 31.17 -49.19
N GLY A 14 -47.81 31.13 -48.32
CA GLY A 14 -47.88 31.51 -46.89
C GLY A 14 -49.31 31.83 -46.37
N ALA A 15 -49.54 31.70 -45.04
CA ALA A 15 -50.73 32.14 -44.28
C ALA A 15 -52.09 31.44 -44.59
N ALA A 16 -53.11 31.36 -43.70
CA ALA A 16 -53.22 31.50 -42.23
C ALA A 16 -54.61 30.98 -41.75
N VAL A 17 -54.99 31.23 -40.48
CA VAL A 17 -56.29 30.95 -39.81
C VAL A 17 -56.51 29.46 -39.43
N GLY A 18 -56.96 29.11 -38.21
CA GLY A 18 -57.14 29.91 -36.99
C GLY A 18 -57.95 29.14 -35.92
N GLY A 19 -57.57 29.26 -34.64
CA GLY A 19 -58.28 28.62 -33.52
C GLY A 19 -57.48 28.56 -32.22
N ALA A 20 -58.10 28.97 -31.10
CA ALA A 20 -57.56 29.00 -29.74
C ALA A 20 -58.70 28.64 -28.76
N PRO A 21 -58.49 28.35 -27.44
CA PRO A 21 -57.31 28.72 -26.64
C PRO A 21 -56.80 27.78 -25.51
N ARG A 22 -55.58 28.11 -25.03
CA ARG A 22 -55.05 27.99 -23.63
C ARG A 22 -54.71 26.61 -23.00
N HIS A 23 -53.39 26.41 -22.89
CA HIS A 23 -52.62 25.81 -21.76
C HIS A 23 -52.88 24.34 -21.36
N ARG A 24 -51.91 23.60 -20.79
CA ARG A 24 -50.64 24.00 -20.16
C ARG A 24 -49.58 22.90 -20.36
N GLY A 25 -48.36 23.26 -20.75
CA GLY A 25 -47.24 22.32 -20.88
C GLY A 25 -45.96 23.02 -21.30
N GLN A 26 -45.07 23.32 -20.34
CA GLN A 26 -43.78 23.95 -20.61
C GLN A 26 -42.70 22.88 -20.76
N GLN A 27 -42.19 22.69 -21.98
CA GLN A 27 -40.85 22.18 -22.19
C GLN A 27 -39.91 23.39 -22.28
N GLY A 28 -39.01 23.53 -21.30
CA GLY A 28 -37.97 24.56 -21.32
C GLY A 28 -36.65 23.95 -21.80
N GLU A 29 -36.06 24.50 -22.86
CA GLU A 29 -34.73 24.12 -23.32
C GLU A 29 -33.70 24.37 -22.21
N ARG A 30 -33.03 23.31 -21.74
CA ARG A 30 -31.86 23.45 -20.87
C ARG A 30 -30.66 23.90 -21.70
N VAL A 31 -30.49 25.21 -21.82
CA VAL A 31 -29.27 25.83 -22.37
C VAL A 31 -28.04 25.23 -21.68
N ARG A 32 -27.20 24.55 -22.47
CA ARG A 32 -25.98 23.88 -21.98
C ARG A 32 -24.87 24.91 -21.78
N VAL A 33 -24.90 25.62 -20.65
CA VAL A 33 -23.90 26.64 -20.29
C VAL A 33 -22.51 26.01 -20.28
N GLN A 34 -21.69 26.36 -21.27
CA GLN A 34 -20.33 25.88 -21.42
C GLN A 34 -19.38 26.96 -20.91
N ALA A 35 -18.58 26.66 -19.88
CA ALA A 35 -17.73 27.64 -19.20
C ALA A 35 -16.47 28.01 -20.01
N GLY A 36 -16.66 28.58 -21.21
CA GLY A 36 -15.58 28.99 -22.13
C GLY A 36 -15.46 30.50 -22.36
N ASP A 37 -16.53 31.27 -22.13
CA ASP A 37 -16.67 32.67 -22.61
C ASP A 37 -15.87 33.73 -21.83
N ALA A 38 -14.73 33.35 -21.22
CA ALA A 38 -13.86 34.23 -20.46
C ALA A 38 -12.61 34.70 -21.23
N LEU A 39 -12.12 33.95 -22.24
CA LEU A 39 -10.99 34.34 -23.09
C LEU A 39 -11.04 33.69 -24.49
N PRO A 40 -10.84 34.46 -25.59
CA PRO A 40 -10.91 33.93 -26.96
C PRO A 40 -9.58 33.29 -27.41
N LEU A 41 -9.16 32.21 -26.74
CA LEU A 41 -8.00 31.40 -27.14
C LEU A 41 -8.37 29.90 -27.14
N PRO A 42 -7.92 29.09 -28.11
CA PRO A 42 -8.28 27.67 -28.15
C PRO A 42 -7.74 26.94 -26.90
N ILE A 43 -8.60 26.16 -26.25
CA ILE A 43 -8.40 25.51 -24.94
C ILE A 43 -7.08 24.72 -24.86
N ARG A 44 -6.63 24.14 -25.97
CA ARG A 44 -5.33 23.43 -26.06
C ARG A 44 -4.13 24.34 -25.76
N HIS A 45 -4.18 25.60 -26.16
CA HIS A 45 -3.11 26.58 -25.93
C HIS A 45 -3.16 27.14 -24.50
N THR A 46 -4.34 27.43 -23.95
CA THR A 46 -4.45 27.88 -22.56
C THR A 46 -3.95 26.80 -21.60
N ASN A 47 -4.36 25.54 -21.79
CA ASN A 47 -3.88 24.41 -20.99
C ASN A 47 -2.36 24.20 -21.13
N LEU A 48 -1.80 24.37 -22.33
CA LEU A 48 -0.34 24.29 -22.54
C LEU A 48 0.40 25.42 -21.80
N ILE A 49 -0.11 26.65 -21.88
CA ILE A 49 0.46 27.83 -21.21
C ILE A 49 0.42 27.67 -19.69
N PHE A 50 -0.72 27.31 -19.10
CA PHE A 50 -0.83 27.13 -17.65
C PHE A 50 -0.03 25.93 -17.14
N SER A 51 0.08 24.84 -17.91
CA SER A 51 0.94 23.69 -17.56
C SER A 51 2.43 24.05 -17.62
N ALA A 52 2.84 24.82 -18.63
CA ALA A 52 4.22 25.30 -18.77
C ALA A 52 4.56 26.32 -17.66
N LEU A 53 3.63 27.21 -17.31
CA LEU A 53 3.77 28.17 -16.21
C LEU A 53 3.89 27.46 -14.86
N PHE A 54 3.05 26.46 -14.59
CA PHE A 54 3.13 25.63 -13.39
C PHE A 54 4.50 24.95 -13.27
N ALA A 55 4.94 24.27 -14.33
CA ALA A 55 6.24 23.58 -14.36
C ALA A 55 7.43 24.55 -14.21
N ALA A 56 7.38 25.72 -14.86
CA ALA A 56 8.43 26.73 -14.77
C ALA A 56 8.54 27.35 -13.37
N SER A 57 7.41 27.75 -12.77
CA SER A 57 7.36 28.29 -11.40
C SER A 57 7.82 27.26 -10.37
N LEU A 58 7.40 26.00 -10.51
CA LEU A 58 7.83 24.91 -9.62
C LEU A 58 9.34 24.66 -9.74
N ALA A 59 9.88 24.57 -10.96
CA ALA A 59 11.30 24.37 -11.19
C ALA A 59 12.16 25.55 -10.69
N TYR A 60 11.66 26.79 -10.84
CA TYR A 60 12.32 27.99 -10.32
C TYR A 60 12.38 27.99 -8.79
N LEU A 61 11.25 27.74 -8.11
CA LEU A 61 11.18 27.68 -6.65
C LEU A 61 12.06 26.55 -6.09
N MET A 62 12.01 25.36 -6.68
CA MET A 62 12.85 24.23 -6.26
C MET A 62 14.35 24.49 -6.41
N ARG A 63 14.79 25.15 -7.49
CA ARG A 63 16.19 25.57 -7.65
C ARG A 63 16.60 26.59 -6.60
N ARG A 64 15.77 27.63 -6.40
CA ARG A 64 16.10 28.77 -5.53
C ARG A 64 16.02 28.42 -4.04
N TRP A 65 15.11 27.55 -3.62
CA TRP A 65 15.10 26.98 -2.26
C TRP A 65 16.32 26.07 -2.02
N ARG A 66 16.76 25.30 -3.03
CA ARG A 66 18.00 24.50 -2.95
C ARG A 66 19.24 25.39 -2.79
N GLU A 67 19.26 26.55 -3.43
CA GLU A 67 20.31 27.58 -3.25
C GLU A 67 20.27 28.18 -1.83
N LYS A 68 19.09 28.56 -1.32
CA LYS A 68 18.96 29.06 0.07
C LYS A 68 19.46 28.07 1.12
N ILE A 69 19.10 26.80 0.97
CA ILE A 69 19.55 25.70 1.84
C ILE A 69 21.07 25.53 1.79
N ARG A 70 21.71 25.68 0.61
CA ARG A 70 23.17 25.63 0.46
C ARG A 70 23.90 26.83 1.06
N LEU A 71 23.25 27.99 1.10
CA LEU A 71 23.79 29.24 1.62
C LEU A 71 23.36 29.52 3.08
N SER A 72 22.72 28.57 3.75
CA SER A 72 22.17 28.68 5.11
C SER A 72 21.28 29.92 5.33
N THR A 73 20.62 30.41 4.28
CA THR A 73 19.76 31.60 4.37
C THR A 73 18.36 31.22 4.82
N PRO A 74 17.72 32.02 5.71
CA PRO A 74 16.41 31.69 6.26
C PRO A 74 15.33 31.65 5.16
N LEU A 75 14.63 30.52 5.04
CA LEU A 75 13.64 30.29 3.98
C LEU A 75 12.47 31.28 4.00
N HIS A 76 12.16 31.87 5.17
CA HIS A 76 11.11 32.87 5.33
C HIS A 76 11.42 34.23 4.68
N VAL A 77 12.67 34.52 4.31
CA VAL A 77 13.03 35.74 3.56
C VAL A 77 12.71 35.53 2.09
N VAL A 78 11.45 35.75 1.70
CA VAL A 78 10.96 35.55 0.33
C VAL A 78 11.18 36.82 -0.50
N GLY A 79 11.92 36.68 -1.62
CA GLY A 79 12.17 37.80 -2.54
C GLY A 79 11.05 38.01 -3.55
N LEU A 80 10.92 39.22 -4.11
CA LEU A 80 9.83 39.58 -5.05
C LEU A 80 9.64 38.55 -6.20
N ALA A 81 10.72 38.08 -6.82
CA ALA A 81 10.66 37.07 -7.88
C ALA A 81 10.16 35.69 -7.40
N GLU A 82 10.34 35.35 -6.13
CA GLU A 82 9.78 34.13 -5.52
C GLU A 82 8.30 34.32 -5.19
N ILE A 83 7.88 35.52 -4.77
CA ILE A 83 6.45 35.85 -4.59
C ILE A 83 5.72 35.70 -5.93
N PHE A 84 6.25 36.28 -7.02
CA PHE A 84 5.67 36.10 -8.37
C PHE A 84 5.60 34.63 -8.80
N ALA A 85 6.64 33.83 -8.53
CA ALA A 85 6.63 32.40 -8.83
C ALA A 85 5.60 31.62 -7.97
N ILE A 86 5.44 31.96 -6.68
CA ILE A 86 4.42 31.36 -5.80
C ILE A 86 3.02 31.72 -6.29
N CYS A 87 2.74 33.00 -6.58
CA CYS A 87 1.46 33.44 -7.12
C CYS A 87 1.14 32.77 -8.47
N GLY A 88 2.14 32.65 -9.37
CA GLY A 88 1.98 31.95 -10.63
C GLY A 88 1.73 30.45 -10.47
N LEU A 89 2.39 29.80 -9.50
CA LEU A 89 2.17 28.39 -9.15
C LEU A 89 0.75 28.17 -8.60
N VAL A 90 0.29 29.02 -7.68
CA VAL A 90 -1.06 28.93 -7.09
C VAL A 90 -2.14 29.20 -8.15
N ALA A 91 -1.98 30.23 -8.97
CA ALA A 91 -2.95 30.56 -10.02
C ALA A 91 -3.06 29.44 -11.08
N SER A 92 -1.93 28.88 -11.52
CA SER A 92 -1.93 27.75 -12.47
C SER A 92 -2.44 26.45 -11.84
N LEU A 93 -2.17 26.19 -10.54
CA LEU A 93 -2.74 25.06 -9.81
C LEU A 93 -4.28 25.16 -9.70
N ILE A 94 -4.82 26.33 -9.36
CA ILE A 94 -6.27 26.58 -9.30
C ILE A 94 -6.91 26.39 -10.68
N TYR A 95 -6.28 26.88 -11.75
CA TYR A 95 -6.76 26.69 -13.12
C TYR A 95 -6.78 25.20 -13.51
N LEU A 96 -5.70 24.47 -13.27
CA LEU A 96 -5.59 23.04 -13.59
C LEU A 96 -6.58 22.20 -12.78
N LEU A 97 -6.73 22.44 -11.47
CA LEU A 97 -7.71 21.76 -10.63
C LEU A 97 -9.15 22.03 -11.10
N SER A 98 -9.47 23.28 -11.46
CA SER A 98 -10.81 23.64 -11.97
C SER A 98 -11.11 22.98 -13.32
N PHE A 99 -10.13 22.95 -14.24
CA PHE A 99 -10.31 22.37 -15.57
C PHE A 99 -10.39 20.84 -15.55
N PHE A 100 -9.48 20.16 -14.85
CA PHE A 100 -9.49 18.68 -14.77
C PHE A 100 -10.56 18.15 -13.81
N GLY A 101 -10.92 18.88 -12.75
CA GLY A 101 -11.93 18.46 -11.79
C GLY A 101 -13.34 18.33 -12.40
N ILE A 102 -13.73 19.24 -13.29
CA ILE A 102 -15.03 19.18 -13.98
C ILE A 102 -15.10 17.96 -14.91
N ALA A 103 -14.01 17.65 -15.63
CA ALA A 103 -13.94 16.48 -16.51
C ALA A 103 -14.05 15.16 -15.72
N PHE A 104 -13.42 15.08 -14.54
CA PHE A 104 -13.52 13.92 -13.65
C PHE A 104 -14.95 13.71 -13.12
N VAL A 105 -15.60 14.78 -12.64
CA VAL A 105 -16.99 14.70 -12.17
C VAL A 105 -17.95 14.29 -13.29
N GLN A 106 -17.77 14.80 -14.51
CA GLN A 106 -18.60 14.39 -15.65
C GLN A 106 -18.39 12.93 -16.03
N SER A 107 -17.16 12.39 -16.00
CA SER A 107 -16.94 10.96 -16.27
C SER A 107 -17.58 10.04 -15.22
N VAL A 108 -17.60 10.45 -13.95
CA VAL A 108 -18.23 9.67 -12.87
C VAL A 108 -19.75 9.66 -13.00
N VAL A 109 -20.35 10.76 -13.49
CA VAL A 109 -21.81 10.87 -13.69
C VAL A 109 -22.28 10.28 -15.03
N SER A 110 -21.42 10.18 -16.05
CA SER A 110 -21.78 9.45 -17.27
C SER A 110 -21.73 7.94 -17.10
N ASN A 111 -20.81 7.42 -16.27
CA ASN A 111 -20.66 5.98 -16.03
C ASN A 111 -21.80 5.33 -15.21
N SER A 112 -22.80 6.07 -14.74
CA SER A 112 -23.95 5.49 -14.00
C SER A 112 -25.12 5.06 -14.89
N ASP A 113 -25.17 5.54 -16.14
CA ASP A 113 -26.39 5.51 -16.95
C ASP A 113 -26.33 4.47 -18.10
N ASP A 114 -25.17 3.83 -18.31
CA ASP A 114 -24.88 2.93 -19.45
C ASP A 114 -24.91 1.40 -19.09
N GLU A 115 -25.20 1.00 -17.85
CA GLU A 115 -25.07 -0.40 -17.37
C GLU A 115 -26.37 -1.25 -17.39
N GLU A 116 -27.54 -0.72 -17.77
CA GLU A 116 -28.83 -1.47 -17.67
C GLU A 116 -29.18 -2.37 -18.87
N ASP A 117 -28.48 -2.33 -20.01
CA ASP A 117 -28.96 -2.92 -21.28
C ASP A 117 -28.04 -4.02 -21.86
N PHE A 118 -27.82 -5.12 -21.11
CA PHE A 118 -27.17 -6.33 -21.65
C PHE A 118 -27.66 -7.67 -21.06
N LEU A 119 -28.98 -7.89 -21.07
CA LEU A 119 -29.56 -9.21 -20.75
C LEU A 119 -29.50 -10.17 -21.95
N ILE A 120 -28.72 -11.25 -21.84
CA ILE A 120 -28.79 -12.41 -22.76
C ILE A 120 -29.04 -13.69 -21.96
N ASP A 121 -30.00 -14.48 -22.46
CA ASP A 121 -30.46 -15.74 -21.85
C ASP A 121 -29.37 -16.83 -21.84
N SER A 122 -29.36 -17.66 -20.80
CA SER A 122 -28.53 -18.88 -20.69
C SER A 122 -29.12 -19.87 -19.69
N ARG A 123 -30.30 -20.42 -20.02
CA ARG A 123 -30.82 -21.65 -19.39
C ARG A 123 -29.91 -22.85 -19.68
N GLY A 124 -29.01 -23.19 -18.76
CA GLY A 124 -28.17 -24.40 -18.82
C GLY A 124 -27.73 -24.85 -17.43
N GLY A 125 -28.34 -25.94 -16.92
CA GLY A 125 -28.12 -26.38 -15.54
C GLY A 125 -26.95 -27.35 -15.36
N ALA A 126 -26.13 -27.12 -14.35
CA ALA A 126 -25.23 -28.10 -13.75
C ALA A 126 -25.23 -27.89 -12.22
N GLN A 127 -25.56 -28.92 -11.44
CA GLN A 127 -25.60 -28.82 -9.98
C GLN A 127 -24.20 -29.03 -9.38
N ALA A 128 -23.77 -28.08 -8.54
CA ALA A 128 -22.66 -28.28 -7.62
C ALA A 128 -23.13 -29.11 -6.39
N PRO A 129 -22.23 -29.88 -5.74
CA PRO A 129 -22.57 -30.60 -4.52
C PRO A 129 -22.85 -29.63 -3.35
N PRO A 130 -23.70 -30.02 -2.38
CA PRO A 130 -24.04 -29.16 -1.25
C PRO A 130 -22.83 -28.95 -0.32
N PRO A 131 -22.69 -27.76 0.30
CA PRO A 131 -21.69 -27.52 1.34
C PRO A 131 -21.99 -28.35 2.59
N PRO A 132 -20.98 -28.58 3.47
CA PRO A 132 -21.21 -29.18 4.78
C PRO A 132 -22.17 -28.33 5.63
N ALA A 133 -22.88 -28.97 6.55
CA ALA A 133 -23.97 -28.36 7.29
C ALA A 133 -23.53 -27.10 8.07
N PRO A 134 -24.31 -26.00 8.03
CA PRO A 134 -24.03 -24.81 8.81
C PRO A 134 -24.15 -25.11 10.31
N CYS A 135 -23.26 -24.55 11.12
CA CYS A 135 -23.37 -24.62 12.58
C CYS A 135 -24.61 -23.83 13.01
N SER A 136 -25.49 -24.45 13.80
CA SER A 136 -26.82 -23.92 14.14
C SER A 136 -26.77 -22.88 15.27
N LEU A 137 -26.00 -21.81 15.09
CA LEU A 137 -25.77 -20.75 16.08
C LEU A 137 -26.11 -19.33 15.61
N LEU A 138 -26.41 -19.13 14.32
CA LEU A 138 -27.11 -17.93 13.83
C LEU A 138 -27.97 -18.29 12.60
N GLY A 139 -29.28 -18.06 12.72
CA GLY A 139 -30.26 -18.41 11.68
C GLY A 139 -30.19 -17.59 10.38
N SER A 140 -30.89 -18.08 9.35
CA SER A 140 -31.08 -17.41 8.07
C SER A 140 -31.75 -16.04 8.20
N ALA A 141 -31.38 -15.10 7.34
CA ALA A 141 -31.99 -13.75 7.27
C ALA A 141 -33.52 -13.81 7.16
N GLY A 142 -34.21 -13.55 8.26
CA GLY A 142 -35.66 -13.75 8.41
C GLY A 142 -36.06 -14.25 9.81
N ALA A 143 -35.14 -14.86 10.57
CA ALA A 143 -35.35 -15.14 11.99
C ALA A 143 -35.37 -13.86 12.84
N ALA A 144 -36.20 -13.84 13.89
CA ALA A 144 -36.08 -12.88 14.98
C ALA A 144 -34.73 -13.09 15.71
N PRO A 145 -34.15 -12.05 16.37
CA PRO A 145 -32.88 -12.20 17.05
C PRO A 145 -32.97 -13.29 18.13
N GLU A 146 -32.24 -14.38 17.93
CA GLU A 146 -32.10 -15.44 18.93
C GLU A 146 -31.47 -14.83 20.19
N LYS A 147 -32.11 -15.06 21.33
CA LYS A 147 -31.71 -14.46 22.60
C LYS A 147 -30.37 -15.08 22.99
N MET A 148 -29.33 -14.25 23.12
CA MET A 148 -27.98 -14.70 23.50
C MET A 148 -28.06 -15.51 24.82
N PRO A 149 -27.30 -16.61 24.97
CA PRO A 149 -27.35 -17.45 26.17
C PRO A 149 -27.14 -16.62 27.44
N GLU A 150 -27.84 -16.98 28.53
CA GLU A 150 -27.81 -16.17 29.75
C GLU A 150 -26.41 -16.18 30.40
N GLU A 151 -25.63 -17.26 30.22
CA GLU A 151 -24.18 -17.29 30.50
C GLU A 151 -23.40 -16.18 29.76
N ASP A 152 -23.66 -16.01 28.46
CA ASP A 152 -22.93 -15.06 27.61
C ASP A 152 -23.35 -13.62 27.93
N GLU A 153 -24.60 -13.38 28.29
CA GLU A 153 -25.08 -12.10 28.84
C GLU A 153 -24.36 -11.74 30.15
N GLU A 154 -24.18 -12.69 31.07
CA GLU A 154 -23.40 -12.48 32.30
C GLU A 154 -21.91 -12.22 32.01
N ILE A 155 -21.28 -13.05 31.16
CA ILE A 155 -19.86 -12.91 30.81
C ILE A 155 -19.60 -11.57 30.10
N VAL A 156 -20.43 -11.19 29.13
CA VAL A 156 -20.35 -9.89 28.46
C VAL A 156 -20.48 -8.76 29.47
N SER A 157 -21.45 -8.84 30.38
CA SER A 157 -21.68 -7.80 31.40
C SER A 157 -20.48 -7.68 32.36
N ALA A 158 -19.86 -8.82 32.71
CA ALA A 158 -18.65 -8.86 33.53
C ALA A 158 -17.38 -8.40 32.79
N VAL A 159 -17.31 -8.50 31.46
CA VAL A 159 -16.26 -7.87 30.65
C VAL A 159 -16.47 -6.36 30.55
N VAL A 160 -17.70 -5.91 30.34
CA VAL A 160 -18.06 -4.48 30.26
C VAL A 160 -17.84 -3.75 31.60
N SER A 161 -18.07 -4.41 32.73
CA SER A 161 -17.76 -3.86 34.06
C SER A 161 -16.28 -3.90 34.44
N GLY A 162 -15.44 -4.59 33.65
CA GLY A 162 -14.01 -4.81 33.95
C GLY A 162 -13.71 -5.94 34.94
N ASN A 163 -14.73 -6.66 35.44
CA ASN A 163 -14.57 -7.81 36.34
C ASN A 163 -13.83 -8.99 35.66
N ILE A 164 -13.95 -9.13 34.33
CA ILE A 164 -13.22 -10.13 33.53
C ILE A 164 -12.36 -9.40 32.48
N PRO A 165 -11.02 -9.46 32.61
CA PRO A 165 -10.12 -8.95 31.57
C PRO A 165 -10.32 -9.68 30.24
N SER A 166 -10.55 -8.93 29.17
CA SER A 166 -10.92 -9.51 27.86
C SER A 166 -9.87 -10.46 27.26
N TYR A 167 -8.59 -10.37 27.65
CA TYR A 167 -7.52 -11.27 27.17
C TYR A 167 -7.52 -12.65 27.85
N LEU A 168 -8.41 -12.89 28.83
CA LEU A 168 -8.57 -14.18 29.50
C LEU A 168 -9.76 -14.99 28.96
N LEU A 169 -10.51 -14.48 27.98
CA LEU A 169 -11.74 -15.12 27.49
C LEU A 169 -11.44 -16.47 26.83
N GLU A 170 -10.47 -16.55 25.93
CA GLU A 170 -10.05 -17.78 25.26
C GLU A 170 -9.64 -18.86 26.28
N THR A 171 -8.84 -18.49 27.29
CA THR A 171 -8.38 -19.41 28.35
C THR A 171 -9.49 -19.84 29.32
N ARG A 172 -10.50 -18.98 29.57
CA ARG A 172 -11.63 -19.30 30.46
C ARG A 172 -12.72 -20.12 29.78
N LEU A 173 -12.96 -19.89 28.50
CA LEU A 173 -14.07 -20.49 27.75
C LEU A 173 -13.66 -21.74 26.98
N GLY A 174 -12.38 -21.90 26.65
CA GLY A 174 -11.86 -22.97 25.78
C GLY A 174 -12.22 -22.80 24.29
N ASP A 175 -13.32 -22.11 24.00
CA ASP A 175 -13.77 -21.74 22.66
C ASP A 175 -13.31 -20.31 22.29
N CYS A 176 -12.47 -20.23 21.26
CA CYS A 176 -11.91 -18.97 20.75
C CYS A 176 -12.89 -18.19 19.86
N LEU A 177 -13.87 -18.85 19.23
CA LEU A 177 -14.95 -18.23 18.47
C LEU A 177 -15.95 -17.56 19.43
N ARG A 178 -16.40 -18.29 20.47
CA ARG A 178 -17.25 -17.74 21.55
C ARG A 178 -16.55 -16.56 22.25
N ALA A 179 -15.25 -16.67 22.54
CA ALA A 179 -14.45 -15.57 23.10
C ALA A 179 -14.43 -14.31 22.20
N ALA A 180 -14.24 -14.48 20.89
CA ALA A 180 -14.25 -13.37 19.93
C ALA A 180 -15.65 -12.73 19.78
N GLY A 181 -16.72 -13.55 19.81
CA GLY A 181 -18.11 -13.10 19.80
C GLY A 181 -18.46 -12.26 21.05
N ILE A 182 -18.18 -12.79 22.25
CA ILE A 182 -18.35 -12.09 23.53
C ILE A 182 -17.57 -10.77 23.55
N ARG A 183 -16.33 -10.75 23.04
CA ARG A 183 -15.51 -9.54 22.96
C ARG A 183 -16.12 -8.49 22.02
N ARG A 184 -16.63 -8.92 20.86
CA ARG A 184 -17.33 -8.05 19.89
C ARG A 184 -18.61 -7.45 20.48
N GLU A 185 -19.38 -8.24 21.22
CA GLU A 185 -20.62 -7.81 21.87
C GLU A 185 -20.36 -6.88 23.07
N ALA A 186 -19.35 -7.17 23.89
CA ALA A 186 -18.88 -6.26 24.93
C ALA A 186 -18.43 -4.92 24.32
N LEU A 187 -17.66 -4.95 23.23
CA LEU A 187 -17.23 -3.75 22.50
C LEU A 187 -18.41 -2.96 21.90
N ARG A 188 -19.48 -3.62 21.44
CA ARG A 188 -20.74 -2.97 21.03
C ARG A 188 -21.38 -2.22 22.19
N ARG A 189 -21.47 -2.83 23.38
CA ARG A 189 -22.03 -2.21 24.59
C ARG A 189 -21.19 -1.02 25.08
N THR A 190 -19.87 -1.16 25.14
CA THR A 190 -18.95 -0.09 25.60
C THR A 190 -18.92 1.11 24.63
N THR A 191 -19.03 0.89 23.32
CA THR A 191 -18.96 1.97 22.32
C THR A 191 -20.31 2.53 21.87
N GLY A 192 -21.41 1.82 22.17
CA GLY A 192 -22.74 2.10 21.63
C GLY A 192 -22.84 1.91 20.11
N ARG A 193 -21.88 1.23 19.47
CA ARG A 193 -21.79 1.10 18.01
C ARG A 193 -21.67 -0.36 17.57
N GLU A 194 -22.45 -0.70 16.55
CA GLU A 194 -22.45 -2.03 15.93
C GLU A 194 -21.32 -2.15 14.90
N ILE A 195 -20.53 -3.20 14.98
CA ILE A 195 -19.44 -3.48 14.02
C ILE A 195 -20.03 -4.19 12.80
N LYS A 196 -20.49 -3.40 11.82
CA LYS A 196 -21.02 -3.89 10.53
C LYS A 196 -19.88 -4.17 9.55
N GLY A 197 -20.08 -5.16 8.68
CA GLY A 197 -19.13 -5.51 7.60
C GLY A 197 -17.87 -6.26 8.04
N LEU A 198 -17.73 -6.61 9.32
CA LEU A 198 -16.68 -7.51 9.83
C LEU A 198 -17.29 -8.90 10.08
N PRO A 199 -16.94 -9.94 9.33
CA PRO A 199 -17.37 -11.31 9.64
C PRO A 199 -16.79 -11.82 10.97
N LEU A 200 -17.43 -12.85 11.54
CA LEU A 200 -16.92 -13.64 12.65
C LEU A 200 -16.77 -15.10 12.20
N ASP A 201 -17.80 -15.65 11.58
CA ASP A 201 -17.89 -17.05 11.18
C ASP A 201 -16.97 -17.41 10.00
N GLY A 202 -16.62 -18.69 9.89
CA GLY A 202 -15.78 -19.22 8.81
C GLY A 202 -14.27 -19.00 8.99
N PHE A 203 -13.81 -18.64 10.20
CA PHE A 203 -12.40 -18.44 10.51
C PHE A 203 -11.94 -19.32 11.70
N ASP A 204 -10.76 -19.92 11.59
CA ASP A 204 -10.14 -20.71 12.66
C ASP A 204 -9.42 -19.79 13.68
N TYR A 205 -10.15 -19.42 14.73
CA TYR A 205 -9.60 -18.62 15.83
C TYR A 205 -8.57 -19.36 16.70
N ALA A 206 -8.52 -20.69 16.68
CA ALA A 206 -7.51 -21.44 17.41
C ALA A 206 -6.14 -21.32 16.73
N SER A 207 -6.10 -21.24 15.39
CA SER A 207 -4.85 -21.10 14.62
C SER A 207 -4.04 -19.82 14.94
N ILE A 208 -4.70 -18.73 15.32
CA ILE A 208 -4.06 -17.43 15.59
C ILE A 208 -3.64 -17.23 17.06
N LEU A 209 -4.18 -18.03 17.98
CA LEU A 209 -4.06 -17.83 19.42
C LEU A 209 -2.59 -17.90 19.87
N GLY A 210 -2.09 -16.82 20.45
CA GLY A 210 -0.71 -16.71 20.92
C GLY A 210 0.36 -16.69 19.81
N GLN A 211 -0.04 -16.57 18.54
CA GLN A 211 0.88 -16.61 17.39
C GLN A 211 0.76 -15.38 16.47
N CYS A 212 -0.46 -14.93 16.16
CA CYS A 212 -0.69 -13.97 15.07
C CYS A 212 -1.44 -12.70 15.48
N CYS A 213 -2.39 -12.77 16.42
CA CYS A 213 -3.20 -11.62 16.84
C CYS A 213 -3.82 -11.86 18.22
N GLU A 214 -3.67 -10.88 19.11
CA GLU A 214 -4.33 -10.82 20.40
C GLU A 214 -5.71 -10.15 20.30
N LEU A 215 -6.64 -10.52 21.19
CA LEU A 215 -7.97 -9.90 21.32
C LEU A 215 -8.83 -9.86 20.02
N PRO A 216 -8.94 -10.96 19.24
CA PRO A 216 -9.73 -10.98 18.00
C PRO A 216 -11.23 -10.66 18.23
N VAL A 217 -11.83 -9.95 17.26
CA VAL A 217 -13.27 -9.55 17.25
C VAL A 217 -13.98 -9.87 15.92
N GLY A 218 -13.29 -10.56 15.02
CA GLY A 218 -13.65 -10.73 13.61
C GLY A 218 -12.40 -10.77 12.73
N TYR A 219 -12.57 -10.78 11.41
CA TYR A 219 -11.47 -10.72 10.44
C TYR A 219 -11.84 -9.85 9.24
N VAL A 220 -10.84 -9.29 8.55
CA VAL A 220 -11.05 -8.46 7.34
C VAL A 220 -10.89 -9.32 6.09
N GLN A 221 -11.93 -9.38 5.26
CA GLN A 221 -11.86 -9.99 3.94
C GLN A 221 -11.15 -9.04 2.97
N LEU A 222 -10.15 -9.54 2.24
CA LEU A 222 -9.44 -8.81 1.19
C LEU A 222 -9.65 -9.53 -0.16
N PRO A 223 -10.01 -8.83 -1.25
CA PRO A 223 -10.07 -9.43 -2.57
C PRO A 223 -8.70 -9.97 -2.99
N VAL A 224 -8.65 -11.23 -3.44
CA VAL A 224 -7.42 -11.87 -3.94
C VAL A 224 -7.57 -12.11 -5.44
N GLY A 225 -6.77 -11.41 -6.23
CA GLY A 225 -6.60 -11.67 -7.66
C GLY A 225 -5.37 -12.55 -7.93
N VAL A 226 -5.24 -13.03 -9.17
CA VAL A 226 -4.06 -13.77 -9.63
C VAL A 226 -3.51 -13.09 -10.89
N ALA A 227 -2.19 -12.86 -10.93
CA ALA A 227 -1.48 -12.38 -12.11
C ALA A 227 -0.51 -13.45 -12.61
N GLY A 228 -0.53 -13.76 -13.92
CA GLY A 228 0.38 -14.72 -14.52
C GLY A 228 -0.06 -15.27 -15.88
N PRO A 229 0.76 -16.14 -16.50
CA PRO A 229 2.01 -16.66 -15.96
C PRO A 229 3.14 -15.63 -15.99
N LEU A 230 3.81 -15.44 -14.87
CA LEU A 230 5.13 -14.82 -14.80
C LEU A 230 6.16 -15.88 -15.19
N VAL A 231 6.84 -15.68 -16.33
CA VAL A 231 7.96 -16.53 -16.74
C VAL A 231 9.23 -16.00 -16.08
N LEU A 232 9.83 -16.77 -15.17
CA LEU A 232 10.98 -16.38 -14.36
C LEU A 232 11.93 -17.57 -14.21
N ASP A 233 13.20 -17.37 -14.53
CA ASP A 233 14.29 -18.36 -14.41
C ASP A 233 13.99 -19.71 -15.11
N GLY A 234 13.17 -19.66 -16.16
CA GLY A 234 12.70 -20.81 -16.96
C GLY A 234 11.36 -21.39 -16.53
N GLU A 235 10.90 -21.10 -15.31
CA GLU A 235 9.66 -21.62 -14.74
C GLU A 235 8.47 -20.65 -14.93
N ARG A 236 7.26 -21.10 -14.58
CA ARG A 236 6.00 -20.34 -14.74
C ARG A 236 5.27 -20.21 -13.40
N PHE A 237 5.18 -18.99 -12.90
CA PHE A 237 4.51 -18.68 -11.64
C PHE A 237 3.18 -17.96 -11.85
N TYR A 238 2.21 -18.27 -11.01
CA TYR A 238 0.96 -17.51 -10.88
C TYR A 238 0.99 -16.82 -9.53
N VAL A 239 1.00 -15.49 -9.53
CA VAL A 239 1.22 -14.65 -8.34
C VAL A 239 -0.14 -14.28 -7.72
N PRO A 240 -0.48 -14.77 -6.52
CA PRO A 240 -1.65 -14.30 -5.80
C PRO A 240 -1.39 -12.89 -5.26
N MET A 241 -2.39 -12.00 -5.40
CA MET A 241 -2.32 -10.60 -5.01
C MET A 241 -3.58 -10.21 -4.21
N ALA A 242 -3.46 -10.10 -2.90
CA ALA A 242 -4.49 -9.52 -2.05
C ALA A 242 -4.45 -7.99 -2.14
N THR A 243 -5.51 -7.34 -2.63
CA THR A 243 -5.56 -5.88 -2.76
C THR A 243 -6.99 -5.35 -2.90
N THR A 244 -7.20 -4.10 -2.47
CA THR A 244 -8.39 -3.30 -2.78
C THR A 244 -8.11 -2.22 -3.84
N GLU A 245 -6.88 -2.12 -4.35
CA GLU A 245 -6.51 -1.15 -5.38
C GLU A 245 -7.01 -1.57 -6.76
N GLY A 246 -7.91 -0.76 -7.33
CA GLY A 246 -8.43 -0.96 -8.69
C GLY A 246 -7.33 -0.99 -9.74
N CYS A 247 -7.51 -1.79 -10.79
CA CYS A 247 -6.54 -2.03 -11.87
C CYS A 247 -5.18 -2.65 -11.49
N LEU A 248 -4.77 -2.73 -10.21
CA LEU A 248 -3.43 -3.21 -9.84
C LEU A 248 -3.12 -4.61 -10.38
N VAL A 249 -3.97 -5.60 -10.10
CA VAL A 249 -3.79 -6.98 -10.57
C VAL A 249 -3.78 -7.06 -12.10
N ALA A 250 -4.68 -6.32 -12.76
CA ALA A 250 -4.75 -6.28 -14.22
C ALA A 250 -3.49 -5.63 -14.86
N SER A 251 -2.90 -4.63 -14.18
CA SER A 251 -1.64 -4.00 -14.57
C SER A 251 -0.46 -4.97 -14.43
N THR A 252 -0.32 -5.62 -13.28
CA THR A 252 0.68 -6.67 -13.05
C THR A 252 0.56 -7.80 -14.08
N ASN A 253 -0.67 -8.25 -14.38
CA ASN A 253 -0.91 -9.32 -15.35
C ASN A 253 -0.49 -8.94 -16.78
N ARG A 254 -0.70 -7.67 -17.19
CA ARG A 254 -0.16 -7.14 -18.46
C ARG A 254 1.38 -7.12 -18.45
N GLY A 255 1.98 -6.80 -17.30
CA GLY A 255 3.43 -6.91 -17.07
C GLY A 255 3.94 -8.35 -17.25
N CYS A 256 3.34 -9.32 -16.57
CA CYS A 256 3.67 -10.75 -16.72
C CYS A 256 3.60 -11.21 -18.17
N LYS A 257 2.56 -10.80 -18.92
CA LYS A 257 2.40 -11.12 -20.35
C LYS A 257 3.51 -10.52 -21.21
N ALA A 258 3.86 -9.25 -21.00
CA ALA A 258 4.96 -8.59 -21.73
C ALA A 258 6.34 -9.20 -21.43
N ILE A 259 6.55 -9.71 -20.20
CA ILE A 259 7.74 -10.45 -19.79
C ILE A 259 7.78 -11.82 -20.50
N ALA A 260 6.68 -12.58 -20.45
CA ALA A 260 6.58 -13.89 -21.09
C ALA A 260 6.80 -13.83 -22.61
N GLU A 261 6.22 -12.83 -23.29
CA GLU A 261 6.41 -12.59 -24.73
C GLU A 261 7.82 -12.10 -25.10
N SER A 262 8.62 -11.66 -24.13
CA SER A 262 10.01 -11.28 -24.33
C SER A 262 11.02 -12.40 -24.05
N GLY A 263 10.55 -13.62 -23.78
CA GLY A 263 11.38 -14.78 -23.41
C GLY A 263 11.53 -15.02 -21.91
N GLY A 264 10.85 -14.23 -21.07
CA GLY A 264 10.89 -14.35 -19.62
C GLY A 264 11.86 -13.40 -18.92
N ALA A 265 12.01 -13.60 -17.61
CA ALA A 265 12.91 -12.86 -16.74
C ALA A 265 13.97 -13.78 -16.12
N THR A 266 15.09 -13.21 -15.68
CA THR A 266 16.15 -13.92 -14.96
C THR A 266 16.48 -13.19 -13.65
N SER A 267 16.54 -13.91 -12.53
CA SER A 267 16.82 -13.32 -11.22
C SER A 267 17.99 -13.97 -10.48
N VAL A 268 18.66 -13.18 -9.65
CA VAL A 268 19.80 -13.61 -8.83
C VAL A 268 19.67 -13.02 -7.43
N VAL A 269 19.80 -13.87 -6.41
CA VAL A 269 19.95 -13.44 -5.01
C VAL A 269 21.44 -13.19 -4.74
N PHE A 270 21.80 -11.93 -4.48
CA PHE A 270 23.17 -11.55 -4.13
C PHE A 270 23.50 -11.71 -2.64
N GLN A 271 22.49 -11.61 -1.78
CA GLN A 271 22.65 -11.78 -0.33
C GLN A 271 21.31 -12.14 0.31
N ASP A 272 21.26 -13.28 0.99
CA ASP A 272 20.33 -13.51 2.10
C ASP A 272 21.04 -13.15 3.42
N GLY A 273 20.33 -12.50 4.34
CA GLY A 273 20.86 -12.14 5.65
C GLY A 273 19.94 -11.18 6.40
N MET A 274 19.05 -11.74 7.22
CA MET A 274 18.25 -10.96 8.16
C MET A 274 19.14 -10.22 9.15
N THR A 275 18.81 -8.97 9.48
CA THR A 275 19.65 -8.15 10.36
C THR A 275 18.90 -7.57 11.56
N ARG A 276 19.59 -7.53 12.71
CA ARG A 276 19.13 -6.92 13.96
C ARG A 276 20.25 -6.05 14.51
N ALA A 277 19.90 -4.90 15.07
CA ALA A 277 20.88 -3.92 15.48
C ALA A 277 20.51 -3.30 16.83
N PRO A 278 20.94 -3.91 17.95
CA PRO A 278 20.93 -3.29 19.26
C PRO A 278 21.76 -2.01 19.31
N VAL A 279 21.43 -1.17 20.29
CA VAL A 279 22.25 -0.07 20.76
C VAL A 279 22.57 -0.28 22.23
N ALA A 280 23.85 -0.16 22.56
CA ALA A 280 24.34 -0.11 23.93
C ALA A 280 25.06 1.22 24.19
N GLN A 281 25.21 1.58 25.46
CA GLN A 281 25.83 2.79 25.94
C GLN A 281 26.90 2.46 26.98
N PHE A 282 27.96 3.25 27.00
CA PHE A 282 29.05 3.13 27.96
C PHE A 282 29.25 4.44 28.74
N PRO A 283 30.05 4.42 29.83
CA PRO A 283 30.48 5.63 30.52
C PRO A 283 31.32 6.57 29.63
N SER A 284 32.08 6.01 28.68
CA SER A 284 32.94 6.79 27.77
C SER A 284 32.94 6.27 26.33
N ALA A 285 33.26 7.15 25.39
CA ALA A 285 33.47 6.80 23.98
C ALA A 285 34.64 5.80 23.78
N ARG A 286 35.62 5.79 24.70
CA ARG A 286 36.73 4.85 24.68
C ARG A 286 36.26 3.41 24.95
N ARG A 287 35.47 3.18 25.99
CA ARG A 287 34.90 1.85 26.31
C ARG A 287 34.02 1.32 25.18
N ALA A 288 33.20 2.19 24.58
CA ALA A 288 32.41 1.85 23.39
C ALA A 288 33.30 1.47 22.18
N ALA A 289 34.46 2.12 22.00
CA ALA A 289 35.42 1.77 20.97
C ALA A 289 36.16 0.45 21.24
N GLU A 290 36.46 0.14 22.50
CA GLU A 290 37.05 -1.14 22.92
C GLU A 290 36.10 -2.31 22.58
N LEU A 291 34.78 -2.19 22.87
CA LEU A 291 33.80 -3.19 22.42
C LEU A 291 33.67 -3.26 20.89
N LYS A 292 33.74 -2.13 20.17
CA LYS A 292 33.73 -2.13 18.69
C LYS A 292 34.90 -2.95 18.12
N VAL A 293 36.10 -2.83 18.68
CA VAL A 293 37.26 -3.62 18.25
C VAL A 293 37.03 -5.10 18.54
N PHE A 294 36.60 -5.45 19.76
CA PHE A 294 36.31 -6.83 20.16
C PHE A 294 35.31 -7.52 19.21
N LEU A 295 34.24 -6.84 18.82
CA LEU A 295 33.17 -7.36 17.95
C LEU A 295 33.50 -7.43 16.44
N GLU A 296 34.55 -6.75 15.99
CA GLU A 296 35.00 -6.76 14.59
C GLU A 296 36.33 -7.50 14.39
N ASP A 297 36.93 -8.00 15.47
CA ASP A 297 38.09 -8.90 15.46
C ASP A 297 37.69 -10.31 14.96
N PRO A 298 38.31 -10.82 13.86
CA PRO A 298 38.07 -12.18 13.38
C PRO A 298 38.31 -13.27 14.43
N ALA A 299 39.22 -13.08 15.39
CA ALA A 299 39.52 -14.08 16.41
C ALA A 299 38.35 -14.31 17.39
N ASN A 300 37.54 -13.28 17.66
CA ASN A 300 36.38 -13.39 18.55
C ASN A 300 35.11 -13.81 17.81
N PHE A 301 35.09 -13.70 16.47
CA PHE A 301 33.90 -13.94 15.66
C PHE A 301 33.36 -15.37 15.82
N ASP A 302 34.22 -16.39 15.88
CA ASP A 302 33.79 -17.78 16.03
C ASP A 302 33.13 -18.03 17.40
N THR A 303 33.65 -17.43 18.48
CA THR A 303 33.04 -17.49 19.82
C THR A 303 31.66 -16.81 19.82
N LEU A 304 31.57 -15.60 19.26
CA LEU A 304 30.32 -14.86 19.11
C LEU A 304 29.30 -15.63 18.24
N ALA A 305 29.76 -16.28 17.18
CA ALA A 305 28.94 -17.14 16.32
C ALA A 305 28.45 -18.38 17.07
N VAL A 306 29.27 -19.05 17.88
CA VAL A 306 28.83 -20.17 18.73
C VAL A 306 27.76 -19.73 19.72
N VAL A 307 27.95 -18.61 20.42
CA VAL A 307 26.96 -18.05 21.36
C VAL A 307 25.64 -17.70 20.66
N PHE A 308 25.71 -17.02 19.50
CA PHE A 308 24.55 -16.67 18.69
C PHE A 308 23.80 -17.90 18.16
N ASN A 309 24.53 -18.85 17.57
CA ASN A 309 23.97 -20.03 16.90
C ASN A 309 23.34 -21.02 17.89
N ARG A 310 23.75 -21.03 19.17
CA ARG A 310 23.06 -21.78 20.25
C ARG A 310 21.58 -21.41 20.41
N SER A 311 21.16 -20.22 19.96
CA SER A 311 19.76 -19.78 20.03
C SER A 311 18.80 -20.54 19.09
N SER A 312 19.30 -21.12 17.98
CA SER A 312 18.47 -21.79 16.97
C SER A 312 19.27 -22.70 16.02
N ARG A 313 18.69 -23.86 15.69
CA ARG A 313 19.25 -24.78 14.68
C ARG A 313 19.45 -24.16 13.30
N PHE A 314 18.67 -23.12 12.95
CA PHE A 314 18.71 -22.45 11.64
C PHE A 314 19.51 -21.14 11.63
N ALA A 315 19.64 -20.45 12.77
CA ALA A 315 20.31 -19.16 12.81
C ALA A 315 21.82 -19.34 12.60
N ARG A 316 22.39 -18.66 11.60
CA ARG A 316 23.84 -18.65 11.36
C ARG A 316 24.36 -17.23 11.23
N LEU A 317 25.10 -16.79 12.24
CA LEU A 317 25.78 -15.48 12.23
C LEU A 317 26.74 -15.41 11.03
N GLN A 318 26.55 -14.40 10.17
CA GLN A 318 27.37 -14.15 8.99
C GLN A 318 28.39 -13.03 9.23
N ARG A 319 27.99 -11.98 9.96
CA ARG A 319 28.82 -10.79 10.22
C ARG A 319 28.23 -9.92 11.32
N VAL A 320 29.09 -9.33 12.16
CA VAL A 320 28.77 -8.15 12.98
C VAL A 320 29.39 -6.91 12.34
N LYS A 321 28.71 -5.76 12.39
CA LYS A 321 29.28 -4.45 12.01
C LYS A 321 28.85 -3.37 12.98
N CYS A 322 29.81 -2.67 13.56
CA CYS A 322 29.62 -1.74 14.66
C CYS A 322 29.83 -0.28 14.23
N ALA A 323 28.89 0.59 14.59
CA ALA A 323 28.95 2.04 14.38
C ALA A 323 28.89 2.77 15.72
N LEU A 324 29.76 3.77 15.91
CA LEU A 324 29.84 4.56 17.15
C LEU A 324 29.16 5.92 16.97
N ALA A 325 28.54 6.40 18.05
CA ALA A 325 28.06 7.77 18.18
C ALA A 325 28.39 8.27 19.60
N GLY A 326 29.58 8.86 19.76
CA GLY A 326 30.10 9.23 21.08
C GLY A 326 30.25 8.00 21.98
N ARG A 327 29.53 7.97 23.10
CA ARG A 327 29.51 6.86 24.06
C ARG A 327 28.48 5.76 23.77
N ASN A 328 27.77 5.84 22.65
CA ASN A 328 26.82 4.81 22.19
C ASN A 328 27.44 3.96 21.07
N ILE A 329 27.18 2.65 21.07
CA ILE A 329 27.55 1.70 20.03
C ILE A 329 26.31 1.03 19.44
N TYR A 330 26.18 1.04 18.12
CA TYR A 330 25.14 0.34 17.37
C TYR A 330 25.77 -0.88 16.69
N MET A 331 25.33 -2.08 17.08
CA MET A 331 25.96 -3.34 16.67
C MET A 331 25.06 -4.08 15.69
N ARG A 332 25.27 -3.98 14.37
CA ARG A 332 24.44 -4.65 13.36
C ARG A 332 24.90 -6.09 13.17
N PHE A 333 24.16 -7.02 13.78
CA PHE A 333 24.26 -8.45 13.51
C PHE A 333 23.56 -8.78 12.19
N SER A 334 24.20 -9.62 11.38
CA SER A 334 23.67 -10.16 10.11
C SER A 334 23.76 -11.67 10.15
N CYS A 335 22.67 -12.37 9.84
CA CYS A 335 22.62 -13.84 9.88
C CYS A 335 21.64 -14.40 8.84
N SER A 336 21.92 -15.60 8.33
CA SER A 336 20.87 -16.37 7.63
C SER A 336 19.94 -17.02 8.65
N THR A 337 18.68 -17.20 8.26
CA THR A 337 17.59 -17.72 9.09
C THR A 337 16.85 -18.90 8.47
N GLY A 338 17.34 -19.43 7.34
CA GLY A 338 16.61 -20.38 6.48
C GLY A 338 15.39 -19.72 5.84
N ASP A 339 14.39 -20.53 5.48
CA ASP A 339 13.15 -20.06 4.82
C ASP A 339 12.31 -19.12 5.71
N ALA A 340 12.58 -19.11 7.01
CA ALA A 340 11.94 -18.20 7.95
C ALA A 340 12.53 -16.79 7.81
N MET A 341 11.65 -15.79 7.65
CA MET A 341 11.98 -14.36 7.84
C MET A 341 12.64 -14.08 9.21
N GLY A 342 12.39 -14.93 10.22
CA GLY A 342 13.36 -15.20 11.28
C GLY A 342 13.62 -14.11 12.32
N MET A 343 13.01 -12.92 12.29
CA MET A 343 13.43 -11.83 13.20
C MET A 343 13.27 -12.11 14.71
N ASN A 344 12.37 -13.00 15.14
CA ASN A 344 12.31 -13.44 16.55
C ASN A 344 13.54 -14.30 16.89
N MET A 345 13.96 -15.15 15.94
CA MET A 345 15.18 -15.97 16.01
C MET A 345 16.43 -15.08 16.11
N VAL A 346 16.55 -14.06 15.24
CA VAL A 346 17.67 -13.10 15.28
C VAL A 346 17.67 -12.30 16.58
N SER A 347 16.50 -11.91 17.09
CA SER A 347 16.40 -11.18 18.36
C SER A 347 16.90 -12.02 19.54
N LYS A 348 16.56 -13.31 19.59
CA LYS A 348 17.04 -14.23 20.61
C LYS A 348 18.55 -14.49 20.49
N GLY A 349 19.06 -14.69 19.26
CA GLY A 349 20.49 -14.84 19.01
C GLY A 349 21.29 -13.60 19.42
N VAL A 350 20.77 -12.40 19.17
CA VAL A 350 21.36 -11.15 19.65
C VAL A 350 21.32 -11.07 21.17
N GLN A 351 20.20 -11.41 21.82
CA GLN A 351 20.11 -11.36 23.29
C GLN A 351 21.17 -12.25 23.93
N ASN A 352 21.26 -13.52 23.52
CA ASN A 352 22.31 -14.44 23.99
C ASN A 352 23.74 -13.86 23.88
N VAL A 353 24.02 -13.09 22.83
CA VAL A 353 25.34 -12.45 22.65
C VAL A 353 25.50 -11.21 23.54
N LEU A 354 24.45 -10.41 23.75
CA LEU A 354 24.48 -9.28 24.68
C LEU A 354 24.65 -9.76 26.13
N ASP A 355 23.97 -10.84 26.51
CA ASP A 355 24.10 -11.49 27.82
C ASP A 355 25.56 -11.96 28.04
N TYR A 356 26.15 -12.65 27.06
CA TYR A 356 27.56 -13.06 27.08
C TYR A 356 28.54 -11.88 27.17
N LEU A 357 28.26 -10.78 26.44
CA LEU A 357 29.11 -9.58 26.48
C LEU A 357 29.04 -8.85 27.82
N GLN A 358 27.99 -9.06 28.63
CA GLN A 358 27.84 -8.42 29.94
C GLN A 358 28.88 -8.94 30.96
N ASP A 359 29.39 -10.16 30.78
CA ASP A 359 30.46 -10.74 31.63
C ASP A 359 31.81 -10.01 31.41
N ASP A 360 32.21 -9.79 30.15
CA ASP A 360 33.45 -9.09 29.78
C ASP A 360 33.32 -7.54 29.85
N PHE A 361 32.11 -7.02 29.65
CA PHE A 361 31.80 -5.58 29.62
C PHE A 361 30.67 -5.23 30.60
N PRO A 362 30.87 -5.37 31.93
CA PRO A 362 29.83 -5.08 32.93
C PRO A 362 29.44 -3.59 33.01
N ASP A 363 30.21 -2.69 32.38
CA ASP A 363 29.89 -1.27 32.21
C ASP A 363 29.05 -0.98 30.94
N MET A 364 28.57 -2.01 30.25
CA MET A 364 27.63 -1.91 29.12
C MET A 364 26.19 -1.73 29.60
N ASP A 365 25.52 -0.66 29.16
CA ASP A 365 24.08 -0.42 29.34
C ASP A 365 23.32 -0.70 28.02
N VAL A 366 22.44 -1.70 28.01
CA VAL A 366 21.71 -2.13 26.80
C VAL A 366 20.40 -1.35 26.64
N ILE A 367 20.51 -0.11 26.13
CA ILE A 367 19.37 0.79 25.90
C ILE A 367 18.26 0.14 25.03
N SER A 368 18.60 -0.61 23.98
CA SER A 368 17.58 -1.32 23.19
C SER A 368 18.14 -2.40 22.27
N ILE A 369 17.47 -3.55 22.22
CA ILE A 369 17.71 -4.65 21.26
C ILE A 369 17.47 -4.23 19.78
N SER A 370 16.81 -3.08 19.55
CA SER A 370 16.33 -2.65 18.23
C SER A 370 16.75 -1.23 17.81
N GLY A 371 17.76 -0.63 18.46
CA GLY A 371 18.14 0.79 18.28
C GLY A 371 18.42 1.26 16.84
N LEU A 372 19.00 0.41 15.99
CA LEU A 372 19.27 0.74 14.57
C LEU A 372 18.53 -0.19 13.59
N CYS A 373 17.62 -1.03 14.08
CA CYS A 373 16.92 -2.02 13.26
C CYS A 373 15.79 -1.34 12.47
N GLN A 374 16.12 -0.80 11.30
CA GLN A 374 15.27 0.07 10.46
C GLN A 374 14.12 -0.68 9.74
N ARG A 375 13.38 -1.53 10.46
CA ARG A 375 12.42 -2.47 9.89
C ARG A 375 11.23 -1.80 9.20
N HIS A 376 10.78 -0.65 9.72
CA HIS A 376 9.62 0.10 9.23
C HIS A 376 9.89 1.61 9.15
N ARG A 377 11.12 2.01 8.82
CA ARG A 377 11.49 3.43 8.63
C ARG A 377 12.30 3.63 7.35
N ASN A 378 11.76 4.44 6.44
CA ASN A 378 12.49 4.89 5.25
C ASN A 378 13.66 5.76 5.70
N THR A 379 14.88 5.26 5.55
CA THR A 379 16.11 5.94 5.98
C THR A 379 17.21 5.59 5.00
N ILE A 380 18.07 6.56 4.67
CA ILE A 380 19.18 6.39 3.70
C ILE A 380 20.05 5.17 4.07
N LEU A 381 20.25 4.92 5.37
CA LEU A 381 21.02 3.77 5.84
C LEU A 381 20.35 2.42 5.53
N ALA A 382 19.03 2.32 5.53
CA ALA A 382 18.32 1.08 5.17
C ALA A 382 18.49 0.76 3.66
N LEU A 383 18.50 1.80 2.81
CA LEU A 383 18.76 1.68 1.38
C LEU A 383 20.23 1.33 1.07
N LEU A 384 21.18 1.92 1.82
CA LEU A 384 22.62 1.66 1.65
C LEU A 384 23.07 0.31 2.25
N LEU A 385 22.49 -0.11 3.37
CA LEU A 385 22.91 -1.31 4.10
C LEU A 385 22.04 -2.55 3.84
N LYS A 386 20.87 -2.38 3.18
CA LYS A 386 19.92 -3.40 2.69
C LYS A 386 19.57 -4.49 3.72
N SER A 387 18.37 -4.43 4.27
CA SER A 387 18.07 -5.01 5.58
C SER A 387 17.92 -6.54 5.65
N ASN A 388 17.44 -7.20 4.59
CA ASN A 388 16.96 -8.60 4.64
C ASN A 388 17.47 -9.45 3.46
N LEU A 389 16.99 -9.19 2.24
CA LEU A 389 17.25 -9.96 1.03
C LEU A 389 17.66 -9.00 -0.10
N GLN A 390 18.70 -9.35 -0.85
CA GLN A 390 19.15 -8.61 -2.04
C GLN A 390 18.87 -9.43 -3.30
N LEU A 391 17.71 -9.22 -3.91
CA LEU A 391 17.38 -9.74 -5.24
C LEU A 391 17.74 -8.71 -6.32
N LEU A 392 18.26 -9.17 -7.45
CA LEU A 392 18.24 -8.43 -8.71
C LEU A 392 17.53 -9.28 -9.77
N ALA A 393 16.46 -8.73 -10.33
CA ALA A 393 15.82 -9.27 -11.52
C ALA A 393 16.28 -8.48 -12.75
N SER A 394 16.51 -9.18 -13.85
CA SER A 394 16.91 -8.63 -15.14
C SER A 394 16.00 -9.16 -16.24
N MET A 395 15.68 -8.30 -17.20
CA MET A 395 14.73 -8.57 -18.28
C MET A 395 15.19 -7.81 -19.53
N LEU A 396 15.22 -8.47 -20.69
CA LEU A 396 15.27 -7.78 -21.98
C LEU A 396 13.87 -7.82 -22.59
N PHE A 397 13.32 -6.67 -22.95
CA PHE A 397 12.04 -6.59 -23.64
C PHE A 397 12.22 -6.59 -25.16
N CYS A 398 11.53 -7.48 -25.87
CA CYS A 398 11.48 -7.43 -27.33
C CYS A 398 10.63 -6.24 -27.81
N ARG A 399 10.94 -5.68 -28.99
CA ARG A 399 10.23 -4.49 -29.54
C ARG A 399 8.71 -4.66 -29.63
N HIS A 400 8.21 -5.88 -29.81
CA HIS A 400 6.78 -6.19 -29.84
C HIS A 400 6.09 -6.08 -28.45
N ALA A 401 6.77 -6.41 -27.36
CA ALA A 401 6.19 -6.35 -26.01
C ALA A 401 5.86 -4.91 -25.57
N PHE A 402 6.65 -3.93 -26.01
CA PHE A 402 6.37 -2.49 -25.77
C PHE A 402 5.03 -2.03 -26.36
N VAL A 403 4.52 -2.69 -27.41
CA VAL A 403 3.20 -2.39 -28.00
C VAL A 403 2.07 -2.70 -27.00
N GLN A 404 2.21 -3.77 -26.20
CA GLN A 404 1.21 -4.11 -25.17
C GLN A 404 1.29 -3.20 -23.93
N ILE A 405 2.49 -2.72 -23.60
CA ILE A 405 2.69 -1.70 -22.56
C ILE A 405 2.12 -0.34 -23.01
N ARG A 406 1.87 -0.13 -24.32
CA ARG A 406 1.44 1.14 -24.95
C ARG A 406 2.43 2.30 -24.75
N VAL A 407 3.69 2.00 -24.47
CA VAL A 407 4.75 2.99 -24.21
C VAL A 407 6.00 2.59 -24.98
N THR A 408 6.66 3.54 -25.64
CA THR A 408 7.89 3.26 -26.40
C THR A 408 9.10 3.15 -25.47
N LEU A 409 10.10 2.37 -25.88
CA LEU A 409 11.37 2.22 -25.16
C LEU A 409 11.98 3.57 -24.75
N TYR A 410 11.90 4.56 -25.64
CA TYR A 410 12.46 5.89 -25.42
C TYR A 410 11.74 6.67 -24.30
N THR A 411 10.41 6.59 -24.20
CA THR A 411 9.67 7.30 -23.14
C THR A 411 9.85 6.64 -21.78
N LEU A 412 9.96 5.30 -21.71
CA LEU A 412 10.36 4.61 -20.47
C LEU A 412 11.76 5.01 -20.01
N GLN A 413 12.73 5.08 -20.94
CA GLN A 413 14.11 5.47 -20.63
C GLN A 413 14.22 6.94 -20.21
N CYS A 414 13.42 7.84 -20.80
CA CYS A 414 13.32 9.24 -20.36
C CYS A 414 12.74 9.37 -18.94
N SER A 415 11.71 8.59 -18.57
CA SER A 415 11.15 8.61 -17.21
C SER A 415 12.18 8.20 -16.14
N ASN A 416 13.00 7.18 -16.42
CA ASN A 416 14.07 6.76 -15.50
C ASN A 416 15.18 7.82 -15.33
N ASN A 417 15.48 8.59 -16.39
CA ASN A 417 16.46 9.68 -16.33
C ASN A 417 15.92 10.96 -15.65
N PHE A 418 14.62 11.06 -15.38
CA PHE A 418 14.02 12.21 -14.68
C PHE A 418 14.04 12.07 -13.14
N ASN A 419 14.45 10.90 -12.62
CA ASN A 419 14.51 10.56 -11.19
C ASN A 419 15.97 10.37 -10.68
N ARG A 420 16.94 11.02 -11.32
CA ARG A 420 18.35 11.10 -10.89
C ARG A 420 18.81 12.55 -10.78
#